data_AF-A0A2V7YMY9-F1
#
_entry.id   AF-A0A2V7YMY9-F1
#
_cell.length_a   1.000
_cell.length_b   1.000
_cell.length_c   1.000
_cell.angle_alpha   90.00
_cell.angle_beta   90.00
_cell.angle_gamma   90.00
#
_symmetry.space_group_name_H-M   'P 1'
#
loop_
_entity.id
_entity.type
_entity.pdbx_description
1 polymer ?
#
loop_
_entity_poly.entity_id
_entity_poly.type
_entity_poly.pdbx_seq_one_letter_code
_entity_poly.pdbx_strand_id
1 'polypeptide(L)'
;MRTGAARQLDLESQNPTPESFLEEIRAIFNSGTLQGAREVAERGLALYPDHPELKRLHHVLRPFEVRSVPGGRNIPDRRDTYEWLRQNAAKYKGQWVAVLGTDLIAASPDLDEVREAVRSRNLSALPLFHYFA
;
A
#
# COMPACT_ATOMS: atom_id res chain seq x y z
N MET A 1 -9.14 -17.85 58.59
CA MET A 1 -8.69 -19.16 58.07
C MET A 1 -9.24 -19.26 56.64
N ARG A 2 -8.49 -18.86 55.60
CA ARG A 2 -7.73 -19.74 54.65
C ARG A 2 -8.45 -21.08 54.42
N THR A 3 -8.82 -21.50 53.21
CA THR A 3 -8.15 -21.25 51.91
C THR A 3 -9.12 -21.57 50.77
N GLY A 4 -9.31 -20.64 49.84
CA GLY A 4 -9.98 -20.87 48.57
C GLY A 4 -9.08 -21.68 47.64
N ALA A 5 -9.68 -22.70 47.03
CA ALA A 5 -9.13 -23.46 45.92
C ALA A 5 -8.94 -22.55 44.68
N ALA A 6 -8.16 -23.06 43.73
CA ALA A 6 -7.84 -22.48 42.42
C ALA A 6 -6.66 -21.49 42.39
N ARG A 7 -5.45 -22.05 42.41
CA ARG A 7 -4.26 -21.49 41.72
C ARG A 7 -3.28 -22.62 41.44
N GLN A 8 -3.62 -23.46 40.46
CA GLN A 8 -2.72 -24.51 39.96
C GLN A 8 -2.78 -24.57 38.42
N LEU A 9 -2.69 -23.42 37.74
CA LEU A 9 -2.61 -23.36 36.28
C LEU A 9 -1.62 -22.32 35.72
N ASP A 10 -0.66 -21.82 36.52
CA ASP A 10 0.24 -20.74 36.09
C ASP A 10 1.74 -21.13 36.02
N LEU A 11 2.08 -22.41 35.84
CA LEU A 11 3.51 -22.83 35.87
C LEU A 11 4.07 -23.51 34.61
N GLU A 12 3.25 -23.80 33.59
CA GLU A 12 3.74 -24.40 32.32
C GLU A 12 4.08 -23.38 31.22
N SER A 13 3.90 -22.07 31.45
CA SER A 13 4.17 -21.01 30.45
C SER A 13 5.67 -20.74 30.19
N GLN A 14 6.58 -21.65 30.53
CA GLN A 14 8.01 -21.33 30.65
C GLN A 14 8.89 -21.63 29.44
N ASN A 15 8.36 -22.04 28.28
CA ASN A 15 9.12 -21.96 27.03
C ASN A 15 8.17 -21.68 25.86
N PRO A 16 8.15 -20.45 25.31
CA PRO A 16 7.34 -20.17 24.12
C PRO A 16 7.90 -20.99 22.95
N THR A 17 7.11 -21.88 22.37
CA THR A 17 7.54 -22.72 21.22
C THR A 17 7.26 -21.99 19.90
N PRO A 18 7.83 -22.42 18.76
CA PRO A 18 7.48 -21.86 17.46
C PRO A 18 5.97 -21.90 17.21
N GLU A 19 5.30 -22.98 17.60
CA GLU A 19 3.86 -23.19 17.43
C GLU A 19 3.03 -22.18 18.23
N SER A 20 3.45 -21.82 19.45
CA SER A 20 2.73 -20.81 20.22
C SER A 20 2.75 -19.43 19.55
N PHE A 21 3.86 -19.07 18.90
CA PHE A 21 3.93 -17.83 18.11
C PHE A 21 3.03 -17.89 16.87
N LEU A 22 2.96 -19.03 16.20
CA LEU A 22 2.08 -19.21 15.03
C LEU A 22 0.61 -19.10 15.40
N GLU A 23 0.20 -19.71 16.52
CA GLU A 23 -1.17 -19.60 17.02
C GLU A 23 -1.52 -18.17 17.45
N GLU A 24 -0.60 -17.46 18.10
CA GLU A 24 -0.79 -16.05 18.46
C GLU A 24 -0.94 -15.17 17.21
N ILE A 25 -0.11 -15.37 16.16
CA ILE A 25 -0.26 -14.66 14.87
C ILE A 25 -1.62 -14.96 14.23
N ARG A 26 -2.07 -16.23 14.23
CA ARG A 26 -3.38 -16.63 13.69
C ARG A 26 -4.52 -15.97 14.43
N ALA A 27 -4.46 -15.94 15.77
CA ALA A 27 -5.46 -15.28 16.59
C ALA A 27 -5.54 -13.77 16.29
N ILE A 28 -4.39 -13.13 16.05
CA ILE A 28 -4.34 -11.69 15.72
C ILE A 28 -4.91 -11.39 14.33
N PHE A 29 -4.71 -12.26 13.34
CA PHE A 29 -5.36 -12.07 12.04
C PHE A 29 -6.88 -12.11 12.15
N ASN A 30 -7.43 -12.96 13.03
CA ASN A 30 -8.87 -13.02 13.27
C ASN A 30 -9.41 -11.77 13.99
N SER A 31 -8.57 -11.03 14.71
CA SER A 31 -8.94 -9.78 15.40
C SER A 31 -8.62 -8.51 14.59
N GLY A 32 -7.97 -8.65 13.44
CA GLY A 32 -7.81 -7.58 12.43
C GLY A 32 -6.63 -6.63 12.63
N THR A 33 -5.67 -6.93 13.52
CA THR A 33 -4.53 -6.02 13.77
C THR A 33 -3.23 -6.50 13.09
N LEU A 34 -2.93 -5.94 11.92
CA LEU A 34 -1.70 -6.26 11.19
C LEU A 34 -0.42 -5.92 11.98
N GLN A 35 -0.47 -4.89 12.82
CA GLN A 35 0.64 -4.51 13.69
C GLN A 35 0.95 -5.57 14.75
N GLY A 36 -0.05 -6.12 15.43
CA GLY A 36 0.18 -7.16 16.43
C GLY A 36 0.81 -8.41 15.82
N ALA A 37 0.36 -8.82 14.64
CA ALA A 37 0.93 -9.97 13.94
C ALA A 37 2.41 -9.77 13.59
N ARG A 38 2.83 -8.53 13.27
CA ARG A 38 4.24 -8.18 13.04
C ARG A 38 5.08 -8.36 14.29
N GLU A 39 4.62 -7.80 15.41
CA GLU A 39 5.34 -7.85 16.68
C GLU A 39 5.53 -9.30 17.18
N VAL A 40 4.53 -10.16 16.98
CA VAL A 40 4.64 -11.58 17.31
C VAL A 40 5.59 -12.31 16.36
N ALA A 41 5.51 -12.06 15.05
CA ALA A 41 6.40 -12.68 14.07
C ALA A 41 7.88 -12.28 14.28
N GLU A 42 8.13 -11.03 14.68
CA GLU A 42 9.46 -10.54 15.03
C GLU A 42 10.01 -11.25 16.29
N ARG A 43 9.22 -11.32 17.37
CA ARG A 43 9.59 -12.04 18.60
C ARG A 43 9.86 -13.52 18.34
N GLY A 44 8.97 -14.19 17.59
CA GLY A 44 9.13 -15.59 17.25
C GLY A 44 10.39 -15.85 16.42
N LEU A 45 10.67 -15.01 15.41
CA LEU A 45 11.86 -15.16 14.59
C LEU A 45 13.16 -14.85 15.36
N ALA A 46 13.13 -13.93 16.33
CA ALA A 46 14.30 -13.64 17.18
C ALA A 46 14.69 -14.85 18.05
N LEU A 47 13.70 -15.60 18.56
CA LEU A 47 13.91 -16.80 19.38
C LEU A 47 14.16 -18.06 18.56
N TYR A 48 13.58 -18.14 17.37
CA TYR A 48 13.72 -19.26 16.45
C TYR A 48 14.17 -18.78 15.06
N PRO A 49 15.44 -18.35 14.93
CA PRO A 49 15.93 -17.74 13.70
C PRO A 49 15.83 -18.65 12.50
N ASP A 50 15.83 -19.98 12.66
CA ASP A 50 15.78 -20.96 11.58
C ASP A 50 14.42 -21.57 11.28
N HIS A 51 13.38 -21.17 12.02
CA HIS A 51 12.05 -21.72 11.81
C HIS A 51 11.44 -21.21 10.49
N PRO A 52 11.13 -22.10 9.52
CA PRO A 52 10.78 -21.71 8.16
C PRO A 52 9.50 -20.86 8.10
N GLU A 53 8.50 -21.19 8.90
CA GLU A 53 7.22 -20.49 8.89
C GLU A 53 7.29 -19.12 9.57
N LEU A 54 8.15 -18.97 10.59
CA LEU A 54 8.37 -17.67 11.24
C LEU A 54 9.17 -16.73 10.33
N LYS A 55 10.16 -17.26 9.58
CA LYS A 55 10.83 -16.51 8.51
C LYS A 55 9.84 -16.01 7.46
N ARG A 56 8.95 -16.91 6.99
CA ARG A 56 7.93 -16.60 5.97
C ARG A 56 6.97 -15.51 6.46
N LEU A 57 6.39 -15.68 7.65
CA LEU A 57 5.43 -14.73 8.21
C LEU A 57 6.07 -13.38 8.50
N HIS A 58 7.26 -13.35 9.09
CA HIS A 58 7.99 -12.11 9.31
C HIS A 58 8.27 -11.38 7.99
N HIS A 59 8.63 -12.09 6.91
CA HIS A 59 8.85 -11.49 5.60
C HIS A 59 7.56 -10.92 4.98
N VAL A 60 6.48 -11.70 4.97
CA VAL A 60 5.17 -11.29 4.40
C VAL A 60 4.59 -10.11 5.17
N LEU A 61 4.79 -10.08 6.49
CA LEU A 61 4.26 -9.05 7.35
C LEU A 61 5.11 -7.79 7.38
N ARG A 62 6.26 -7.70 6.71
CA ARG A 62 7.06 -6.46 6.73
C ARG A 62 6.24 -5.26 6.24
N PRO A 63 6.50 -4.05 6.76
CA PRO A 63 6.03 -2.83 6.12
C PRO A 63 6.41 -2.83 4.63
N PHE A 64 5.54 -2.29 3.77
CA PHE A 64 5.87 -2.16 2.36
C PHE A 64 7.06 -1.19 2.21
N GLU A 65 8.11 -1.65 1.55
CA GLU A 65 9.23 -0.78 1.17
C GLU A 65 8.92 -0.14 -0.19
N VAL A 66 8.70 1.18 -0.21
CA VAL A 66 8.64 1.92 -1.49
C VAL A 66 10.05 2.01 -2.04
N ARG A 67 10.37 1.16 -3.01
CA ARG A 67 11.64 1.24 -3.74
C ARG A 67 11.49 2.23 -4.88
N SER A 68 12.12 3.40 -4.76
CA SER A 68 12.35 4.26 -5.91
C SER A 68 13.33 3.57 -6.84
N VAL A 69 12.89 3.20 -8.04
CA VAL A 69 13.76 2.61 -9.07
C VAL A 69 14.51 3.76 -9.75
N PRO A 70 15.86 3.81 -9.71
CA PRO A 70 16.62 4.79 -10.48
C PRO A 70 16.29 4.63 -11.98
N GLY A 71 15.83 5.70 -12.63
CA GLY A 71 15.33 5.64 -14.01
C GLY A 71 13.87 5.20 -14.17
N GLY A 72 13.14 5.00 -13.06
CA GLY A 72 11.69 4.89 -13.10
C GLY A 72 11.06 6.14 -13.73
N ARG A 73 9.92 5.98 -14.41
CA ARG A 73 9.21 7.09 -15.07
C ARG A 73 9.09 8.25 -14.08
N ASN A 74 9.69 9.40 -14.44
CA ASN A 74 9.56 10.63 -13.67
C ASN A 74 8.08 11.00 -13.65
N ILE A 75 7.39 10.73 -12.53
CA ILE A 75 6.03 11.19 -12.33
C ILE A 75 6.20 12.63 -11.82
N PRO A 76 5.91 13.65 -12.64
CA PRO A 76 6.06 15.03 -12.21
C PRO A 76 5.11 15.30 -11.04
N ASP A 77 5.45 16.28 -10.21
CA ASP A 77 4.49 16.87 -9.28
C ASP A 77 3.25 17.32 -10.06
N ARG A 78 2.06 16.93 -9.59
CA ARG A 78 0.79 17.11 -10.30
C ARG A 78 -0.11 18.16 -9.69
N ARG A 79 0.36 18.90 -8.68
CA ARG A 79 -0.43 19.96 -8.02
C ARG A 79 -1.02 20.93 -9.04
N ASP A 80 -0.18 21.46 -9.91
CA ASP A 80 -0.59 22.41 -10.96
C ASP A 80 -1.60 21.79 -11.93
N THR A 81 -1.42 20.52 -12.30
CA THR A 81 -2.37 19.77 -13.14
C THR A 81 -3.74 19.65 -12.49
N TYR A 82 -3.80 19.34 -11.19
CA TYR A 82 -5.07 19.25 -10.46
C TYR A 82 -5.75 20.61 -10.31
N GLU A 83 -4.98 21.67 -10.08
CA GLU A 83 -5.52 23.04 -10.06
C GLU A 83 -6.10 23.43 -11.42
N TRP A 84 -5.37 23.13 -12.51
CA TRP A 84 -5.86 23.35 -13.87
C TRP A 84 -7.18 22.62 -14.12
N LEU A 85 -7.27 21.33 -13.75
CA LEU A 85 -8.50 20.55 -13.92
C LEU A 85 -9.67 21.17 -13.15
N ARG A 86 -9.43 21.61 -11.91
CA ARG A 86 -10.46 22.21 -11.06
C ARG A 86 -11.00 23.51 -11.66
N GLN A 87 -10.13 24.35 -12.21
CA GLN A 87 -10.49 25.63 -12.81
C GLN A 87 -11.21 25.46 -14.16
N ASN A 88 -10.93 24.37 -14.89
CA ASN A 88 -11.41 24.16 -16.25
C ASN A 88 -12.57 23.15 -16.36
N ALA A 89 -13.03 22.56 -15.25
CA ALA A 89 -14.04 21.50 -15.25
C ALA A 89 -15.33 21.85 -16.01
N ALA A 90 -15.85 23.07 -15.82
CA ALA A 90 -17.07 23.50 -16.48
C ALA A 90 -16.92 23.61 -18.01
N LYS A 91 -15.70 23.94 -18.49
CA LYS A 91 -15.42 24.19 -19.91
C LYS A 91 -15.31 22.91 -20.73
N TYR A 92 -14.80 21.83 -20.12
CA TYR A 92 -14.52 20.56 -20.80
C TYR A 92 -15.51 19.46 -20.44
N LYS A 93 -16.70 19.82 -19.93
CA LYS A 93 -17.74 18.85 -19.58
C LYS A 93 -18.09 17.95 -20.77
N GLY A 94 -18.12 16.64 -20.52
CA GLY A 94 -18.33 15.60 -21.53
C GLY A 94 -17.10 15.28 -22.36
N GLN A 95 -15.91 15.77 -22.00
CA GLN A 95 -14.68 15.58 -22.77
C GLN A 95 -13.59 14.90 -21.94
N TRP A 96 -12.81 14.08 -22.64
CA TRP A 96 -11.48 13.68 -22.21
C TRP A 96 -10.51 14.83 -22.43
N VAL A 97 -9.64 15.07 -21.45
CA VAL A 97 -8.51 15.98 -21.56
C VAL A 97 -7.22 15.25 -21.21
N ALA A 98 -6.12 15.63 -21.87
CA ALA A 98 -4.76 15.28 -21.48
C ALA A 98 -4.02 16.56 -21.10
N VAL A 99 -3.53 16.64 -19.86
CA VAL A 99 -2.92 17.86 -19.30
C VAL A 99 -1.56 17.53 -18.69
N LEU A 100 -0.57 18.38 -18.93
CA LEU A 100 0.77 18.27 -18.34
C LEU A 100 1.14 19.60 -17.68
N GLY A 101 1.18 19.65 -16.34
CA GLY A 101 1.28 20.90 -15.61
C GLY A 101 0.05 21.76 -15.89
N THR A 102 0.24 22.94 -16.45
CA THR A 102 -0.84 23.84 -16.89
C THR A 102 -1.18 23.72 -18.39
N ASP A 103 -0.45 22.89 -19.13
CA ASP A 103 -0.59 22.79 -20.57
C ASP A 103 -1.63 21.75 -20.97
N LEU A 104 -2.67 22.21 -21.67
CA LEU A 104 -3.62 21.33 -22.33
C LEU A 104 -2.97 20.74 -23.58
N ILE A 105 -2.74 19.43 -23.55
CA ILE A 105 -2.18 18.70 -24.69
C ILE A 105 -3.27 18.44 -25.72
N ALA A 106 -4.40 17.87 -25.30
CA ALA A 106 -5.52 17.56 -26.17
C ALA A 106 -6.83 17.49 -25.38
N ALA A 107 -7.95 17.77 -26.05
CA ALA A 107 -9.30 17.58 -25.53
C ALA A 107 -10.22 17.06 -26.62
N SER A 108 -11.00 16.01 -26.34
CA SER A 108 -11.99 15.43 -27.26
C SER A 108 -13.04 14.64 -26.48
N PRO A 109 -14.30 14.52 -26.94
CA PRO A 109 -15.23 13.53 -26.41
C PRO A 109 -14.75 12.07 -26.58
N ASP A 110 -13.82 11.80 -27.51
CA ASP A 110 -13.25 10.47 -27.75
C ASP A 110 -11.86 10.35 -27.10
N LEU A 111 -11.70 9.32 -26.26
CA LEU A 111 -10.42 9.04 -25.59
C LEU A 111 -9.32 8.65 -26.60
N ASP A 112 -9.64 7.94 -27.66
CA ASP A 112 -8.62 7.46 -28.60
C ASP A 112 -8.02 8.62 -29.41
N GLU A 113 -8.80 9.65 -29.73
CA GLU A 113 -8.29 10.89 -30.31
C GLU A 113 -7.31 11.60 -29.37
N VAL A 114 -7.63 11.70 -28.07
CA VAL A 114 -6.74 12.29 -27.07
C VAL A 114 -5.45 11.47 -26.93
N ARG A 115 -5.55 10.14 -26.95
CA ARG A 115 -4.38 9.25 -26.87
C ARG A 115 -3.47 9.41 -28.08
N GLU A 116 -4.04 9.51 -29.28
CA GLU A 116 -3.26 9.67 -30.49
C GLU A 116 -2.57 11.04 -30.56
N ALA A 117 -3.25 12.09 -30.12
CA ALA A 117 -2.66 13.41 -29.96
C ALA A 117 -1.51 13.44 -28.93
N VAL A 118 -1.56 12.59 -27.89
CA VAL A 118 -0.45 12.45 -26.93
C VAL A 118 0.70 11.64 -27.52
N ARG A 119 0.45 10.55 -28.25
CA ARG A 119 1.50 9.71 -28.87
C ARG A 119 2.29 10.44 -29.95
N SER A 120 1.62 11.30 -30.71
CA SER A 120 2.22 12.10 -31.79
C SER A 120 3.09 13.25 -31.27
N ARG A 121 3.16 13.48 -29.96
CA ARG A 121 3.94 14.55 -29.34
C ARG A 121 5.14 14.01 -28.58
N ASN A 122 6.26 14.72 -28.69
CA ASN A 122 7.44 14.47 -27.87
C ASN A 122 7.31 15.25 -26.55
N LEU A 123 6.73 14.62 -25.53
CA LEU A 123 6.49 15.24 -24.22
C LEU A 123 7.60 14.90 -23.21
N SER A 124 7.91 15.85 -22.34
CA SER A 124 8.92 15.69 -21.28
C SER A 124 8.50 14.69 -20.18
N ALA A 125 7.19 14.46 -20.03
CA ALA A 125 6.62 13.47 -19.13
C ALA A 125 5.22 13.04 -19.61
N LEU A 126 4.65 12.01 -18.98
CA LEU A 126 3.31 11.53 -19.31
C LEU A 126 2.24 12.50 -18.79
N PRO A 127 1.32 13.00 -19.66
CA PRO A 127 0.22 13.83 -19.23
C PRO A 127 -0.80 13.01 -18.42
N LEU A 128 -1.57 13.71 -17.59
CA LEU A 128 -2.70 13.13 -16.88
C LEU A 128 -3.94 13.19 -17.78
N PHE A 129 -4.62 12.05 -17.89
CA PHE A 129 -5.89 11.94 -18.60
C PHE A 129 -7.03 12.05 -17.60
N HIS A 130 -8.03 12.86 -17.92
CA HIS A 130 -9.23 13.02 -17.09
C HIS A 130 -10.46 13.19 -17.97
N TYR A 131 -11.57 12.58 -17.58
CA TYR A 131 -12.86 12.79 -18.20
C TYR A 131 -13.72 13.65 -17.28
N PHE A 132 -14.22 14.77 -17.79
CA PHE A 132 -15.17 15.60 -17.04
C PHE A 132 -16.59 15.13 -17.32
N ALA A 133 -17.26 14.59 -16.30
CA ALA A 133 -18.66 14.17 -16.38
C ALA A 133 -19.66 15.34 -16.37
#